data_AF-A0A4Q4WPV4-F1
#
_entry.id   AF-A0A4Q4WPV4-F1
#
_cell.length_a   1.000
_cell.length_b   1.000
_cell.length_c   1.000
_cell.angle_alpha   90.00
_cell.angle_beta   90.00
_cell.angle_gamma   90.00
#
_symmetry.space_group_name_H-M   'P 1'
#
loop_
_entity.id
_entity.type
_entity.pdbx_description
1 polymer ?
#
loop_
_entity_poly.entity_id
_entity_poly.type
_entity_poly.pdbx_seq_one_letter_code
_entity_poly.pdbx_strand_id
1 'polypeptide(L)' 'MLYIIHRYPAEWIDRWTMHAGSIATVRPILPQDAPLEAALVEGLSSESRYARFLVGGGRLTDEMLAAYTQIDYT' A
#
# COMPACT_ATOMS: atom_id res chain seq x y z
N MET A 1 5.28 -6.34 -22.87
CA MET A 1 5.09 -6.91 -21.53
C MET A 1 3.68 -7.49 -21.48
N LEU A 2 3.52 -8.80 -21.25
CA LEU A 2 2.20 -9.39 -20.99
C LEU A 2 1.98 -9.33 -19.48
N TYR A 3 0.97 -8.59 -19.02
CA TYR A 3 0.58 -8.58 -17.61
C TYR A 3 -0.41 -9.72 -17.38
N ILE A 4 -0.03 -10.70 -16.54
CA ILE A 4 -0.97 -11.70 -16.05
C ILE A 4 -1.67 -11.08 -14.84
N ILE A 5 -2.98 -10.83 -14.98
CA ILE A 5 -3.79 -10.35 -13.85
C ILE A 5 -4.27 -11.58 -13.09
N HIS A 6 -3.53 -11.98 -12.06
CA HIS A 6 -4.10 -12.88 -11.05
C HIS A 6 -5.22 -12.12 -10.35
N ARG A 7 -6.44 -12.67 -10.40
CA ARG A 7 -7.55 -12.05 -9.66
C ARG A 7 -7.28 -12.23 -8.18
N TYR A 8 -7.22 -11.12 -7.46
CA TYR A 8 -7.10 -11.13 -6.00
C TYR A 8 -8.26 -11.91 -5.36
N PRO A 9 -8.02 -12.66 -4.29
CA PRO A 9 -9.06 -13.27 -3.48
C PRO A 9 -9.98 -12.17 -2.94
N ALA A 10 -11.20 -12.09 -3.48
CA ALA A 10 -12.17 -11.06 -3.11
C ALA A 10 -12.67 -11.25 -1.67
N GLU A 11 -12.53 -12.46 -1.13
CA GLU A 11 -12.83 -12.81 0.26
C GLU A 11 -11.98 -12.07 1.31
N TRP A 12 -10.87 -11.44 0.91
CA TRP A 12 -10.04 -10.63 1.83
C TRP A 12 -10.46 -9.17 1.89
N ILE A 13 -11.52 -8.78 1.18
CA ILE A 13 -12.09 -7.45 1.25
C ILE A 13 -13.06 -7.41 2.43
N ASP A 14 -12.84 -6.49 3.37
CA ASP A 14 -13.67 -6.36 4.57
C ASP A 14 -13.91 -4.88 4.94
N ARG A 15 -14.94 -4.63 5.75
CA ARG A 15 -15.26 -3.33 6.32
C ARG A 15 -14.86 -3.31 7.78
N TRP A 16 -13.86 -2.51 8.11
CA TRP A 16 -13.37 -2.37 9.47
C TRP A 16 -13.95 -1.12 10.15
N THR A 17 -14.55 -1.29 11.32
CA THR A 17 -14.99 -0.17 12.16
C THR A 17 -13.82 0.33 12.98
N MET A 18 -13.39 1.56 12.72
CA MET A 18 -12.32 2.22 13.45
C MET A 18 -12.78 2.64 14.85
N HIS A 19 -11.83 2.96 15.73
CA HIS A 19 -12.12 3.32 17.12
C HIS A 19 -13.13 4.47 17.27
N ALA A 20 -13.10 5.46 16.36
CA ALA A 20 -14.03 6.60 16.36
C ALA A 20 -15.38 6.30 15.67
N GLY A 21 -15.66 5.05 15.30
CA GLY A 21 -16.91 4.62 14.65
C GLY A 21 -16.95 4.80 13.13
N SER A 22 -15.93 5.43 12.52
CA SER A 22 -15.82 5.50 11.05
C SER A 22 -15.52 4.13 10.45
N ILE A 23 -16.03 3.86 9.25
CA ILE A 23 -15.78 2.61 8.54
C ILE A 23 -14.65 2.79 7.52
N ALA A 24 -13.64 1.95 7.57
CA ALA A 24 -12.62 1.80 6.55
C ALA A 24 -12.87 0.53 5.73
N THR A 25 -12.52 0.54 4.43
CA THR A 25 -12.50 -0.68 3.62
C THR A 25 -11.08 -1.22 3.61
N VAL A 26 -10.89 -2.44 4.10
CA VAL A 26 -9.64 -3.18 4.03
C VAL A 26 -9.69 -4.03 2.78
N ARG A 27 -8.68 -3.92 1.92
CA ARG A 27 -8.59 -4.67 0.66
C ARG A 27 -7.13 -4.89 0.28
N PRO A 28 -6.82 -5.88 -0.57
CA PRO A 28 -5.51 -5.99 -1.19
C PRO A 28 -5.10 -4.71 -1.92
N ILE A 29 -3.81 -4.37 -1.83
CA ILE A 29 -3.19 -3.29 -2.59
C ILE A 29 -2.94 -3.79 -4.02
N LEU A 30 -3.30 -2.97 -5.01
CA LEU A 30 -3.23 -3.32 -6.43
C LEU A 30 -2.15 -2.48 -7.14
N PRO A 31 -1.63 -2.90 -8.31
CA PRO A 31 -0.64 -2.13 -9.05
C PRO A 31 -1.06 -0.67 -9.35
N GLN A 32 -2.34 -0.43 -9.63
CA GLN A 32 -2.87 0.91 -9.86
C GLN A 32 -2.91 1.81 -8.62
N ASP A 33 -2.70 1.26 -7.42
CA ASP A 33 -2.66 2.03 -6.17
C ASP A 33 -1.30 2.67 -5.91
N ALA A 34 -0.29 2.47 -6.77
CA ALA A 34 1.04 3.07 -6.60
C ALA A 34 1.03 4.58 -6.33
N PRO A 35 0.19 5.41 -7.00
CA PRO A 35 0.07 6.83 -6.66
C PRO A 35 -0.50 7.07 -5.26
N LEU A 36 -1.43 6.22 -4.79
CA LEU A 36 -2.01 6.32 -3.44
C LEU A 36 -1.00 5.91 -2.37
N GLU A 37 -0.21 4.87 -2.63
CA GLU A 37 0.87 4.41 -1.73
C GLU A 37 1.97 5.47 -1.58
N ALA A 38 2.37 6.10 -2.70
CA ALA A 38 3.31 7.22 -2.67
C ALA A 38 2.77 8.39 -1.83
N ALA A 39 1.50 8.77 -2.06
CA ALA A 39 0.85 9.84 -1.31
C ALA A 39 0.72 9.52 0.19
N LEU A 40 0.45 8.26 0.55
CA LEU A 40 0.43 7.81 1.93
C LEU A 40 1.78 8.03 2.60
N VAL A 41 2.87 7.56 2.00
CA VAL A 41 4.22 7.71 2.57
C VAL A 41 4.64 9.17 2.63
N GLU A 42 4.32 9.98 1.62
CA GLU A 42 4.59 11.42 1.63
C GLU A 42 3.83 12.17 2.74
N GLY A 43 2.63 11.70 3.10
CA GLY A 43 1.83 12.25 4.19
C GLY A 43 2.30 11.85 5.61
N LEU A 44 3.21 10.90 5.73
CA LEU A 44 3.74 10.46 7.03
C LEU A 44 4.73 11.47 7.61
N SER A 45 4.74 11.58 8.95
CA SER A 45 5.77 12.34 9.66
C SER A 45 7.17 11.77 9.36
N SER A 46 8.21 12.60 9.46
CA SER A 46 9.59 12.14 9.28
C SER A 46 9.97 11.05 10.28
N GLU A 47 9.43 11.09 11.50
CA GLU A 47 9.60 10.05 12.52
C GLU A 47 8.97 8.73 12.07
N SER A 48 7.72 8.74 11.61
CA SER A 48 7.04 7.52 11.14
C SER A 48 7.74 6.92 9.92
N ARG A 49 8.21 7.76 8.98
CA ARG A 49 9.00 7.31 7.82
C ARG A 49 10.32 6.68 8.25
N TYR A 50 11.04 7.33 9.16
CA TYR A 50 12.29 6.79 9.70
C TYR A 50 12.06 5.47 10.43
N ALA A 51 11.05 5.37 11.30
CA ALA A 51 10.73 4.14 12.02
C ALA A 51 10.39 2.98 11.07
N ARG A 52 9.71 3.26 9.95
CA ARG A 52 9.25 2.23 9.01
C ARG A 52 10.32 1.76 8.03
N PHE A 53 11.15 2.69 7.54
CA PHE A 53 12.08 2.44 6.44
C PHE A 53 13.55 2.58 6.84
N LEU A 54 13.83 3.00 8.07
CA LEU A 54 15.17 3.29 8.61
C LEU A 54 15.97 4.31 7.77
N VAL A 55 15.27 5.02 6.88
CA VAL A 55 15.81 6.11 6.06
C VAL A 55 15.09 7.40 6.43
N GLY A 56 15.87 8.47 6.64
CA GLY A 56 15.43 9.74 7.21
C GLY A 56 14.62 10.63 6.28
N GLY A 57 13.50 10.15 5.74
CA GLY A 57 12.50 11.00 5.09
C GLY A 57 12.57 11.13 3.57
N GLY A 58 13.06 10.10 2.88
CA GLY A 58 12.97 10.02 1.42
C GLY A 58 11.54 9.74 0.90
N ARG A 59 11.37 9.89 -0.41
CA ARG A 59 10.22 9.33 -1.16
C ARG A 59 10.48 7.85 -1.41
N LEU A 60 9.43 7.07 -1.63
CA LEU A 60 9.60 5.70 -2.15
C LEU A 60 10.25 5.75 -3.53
N THR A 61 11.20 4.84 -3.79
CA THR A 61 11.71 4.63 -5.14
C THR A 61 10.67 3.88 -5.98
N ASP A 62 10.78 3.97 -7.31
CA ASP A 62 9.90 3.23 -8.22
C ASP A 62 9.96 1.71 -7.97
N GLU A 63 11.15 1.19 -7.61
CA GLU A 63 11.35 -0.21 -7.26
C GLU A 63 10.58 -0.59 -5.97
N MET A 64 10.62 0.26 -4.95
CA MET A 64 9.86 0.04 -3.71
C MET A 64 8.35 0.10 -3.97
N LEU A 65 7.89 1.08 -4.76
CA LEU A 65 6.47 1.18 -5.14
C LEU A 65 5.99 -0.05 -5.90
N ALA A 66 6.80 -0.54 -6.85
CA ALA A 66 6.50 -1.79 -7.56
C ALA A 66 6.41 -2.96 -6.58
N ALA A 67 7.38 -3.10 -5.66
CA ALA A 67 7.39 -4.17 -4.67
C ALA A 67 6.20 -4.12 -3.68
N TYR A 68 5.66 -2.94 -3.39
CA TYR A 68 4.52 -2.78 -2.46
C TYR A 68 3.15 -2.94 -3.12
N THR A 69 3.10 -2.86 -4.45
CA THR A 69 1.84 -2.88 -5.21
C THR A 69 1.71 -4.07 -6.15
N GLN A 70 2.82 -4.77 -6.42
CA GLN A 70 2.81 -6.09 -7.04
C GLN A 70 2.61 -7.14 -5.95
N ILE A 71 1.55 -7.94 -6.07
CA ILE A 71 1.39 -9.14 -5.26
C ILE A 71 1.70 -10.33 -6.16
N ASP A 72 2.78 -11.01 -5.84
CA ASP A 72 3.17 -12.26 -6.47
C ASP A 72 2.51 -13.41 -5.72
N TYR A 73 1.50 -14.04 -6.35
CA TYR A 73 0.94 -15.31 -5.90
C TYR A 73 1.66 -16.44 -6.65
N THR A 74 2.98 -16.58 -6.47
CA THR A 74 3.71 -17.80 -6.81
C THR A 74 3.71 -18.79 -5.67
#